data_AF-A0A1Y4UXP7-F1
#
_entry.id   AF-A0A1Y4UXP7-F1
#
_cell.length_a   1.000
_cell.length_b   1.000
_cell.length_c   1.000
_cell.angle_alpha   90.00
_cell.angle_beta   90.00
_cell.angle_gamma   90.00
#
_symmetry.space_group_name_H-M   'P 1'
#
loop_
_entity.id
_entity.type
_entity.pdbx_description
1 polymer ?
#
loop_
_entity_poly.entity_id
_entity_poly.type
_entity_poly.pdbx_seq_one_letter_code
_entity_poly.pdbx_strand_id
1 'polypeptide(L)'
;MMKKEKITAIPERKKDTYLTAVLSLPLRVHERAWLFTCGRSISTSLVKQILEVSQDGVVFETENTVYHVTYAHRPAEIEVICA
;
A
#
# COMPACT_ATOMS: atom_id res chain seq x y z
N MET A 1 -27.83 30.15 -22.02
CA MET A 1 -26.80 29.14 -22.42
C MET A 1 -25.72 29.15 -21.35
N MET A 2 -25.75 28.24 -20.38
CA MET A 2 -24.71 28.17 -19.32
C MET A 2 -23.51 27.41 -19.86
N LYS A 3 -22.33 28.04 -19.83
CA LYS A 3 -21.05 27.40 -20.17
C LYS A 3 -20.73 26.38 -19.07
N LYS A 4 -20.60 25.11 -19.44
CA LYS A 4 -20.06 24.08 -18.55
C LYS A 4 -18.56 24.33 -18.41
N GLU A 5 -18.17 24.97 -17.32
CA GLU A 5 -16.75 25.07 -16.98
C GLU A 5 -16.25 23.66 -16.66
N LYS A 6 -15.30 23.19 -17.48
CA LYS A 6 -14.62 21.92 -17.29
C LYS A 6 -13.70 22.10 -16.09
N ILE A 7 -14.17 21.67 -14.91
CA ILE A 7 -13.35 21.61 -13.69
C ILE A 7 -12.25 20.58 -13.97
N THR A 8 -11.09 21.05 -14.41
CA THR A 8 -9.87 20.25 -14.46
C THR A 8 -9.41 20.07 -13.02
N ALA A 9 -9.65 18.89 -12.46
CA ALA A 9 -9.07 18.50 -11.18
C ALA A 9 -7.55 18.66 -11.30
N ILE A 10 -6.99 19.53 -10.45
CA ILE A 10 -5.55 19.68 -10.32
C ILE A 10 -5.09 18.33 -9.73
N PRO A 11 -4.16 17.60 -10.36
CA PRO A 11 -3.64 16.39 -9.75
C PRO A 11 -2.91 16.80 -8.46
N GLU A 12 -3.53 16.55 -7.31
CA GLU A 12 -2.84 16.69 -6.03
C GLU A 12 -1.63 15.76 -6.06
N ARG A 13 -0.44 16.32 -5.80
CA ARG A 13 0.76 15.52 -5.65
C ARG A 13 0.60 14.64 -4.42
N LYS A 14 0.33 13.35 -4.65
CA LYS A 14 0.33 12.34 -3.60
C LYS A 14 1.73 12.21 -3.02
N LYS A 15 1.81 11.87 -1.74
CA LYS A 15 3.08 11.62 -1.05
C LYS A 15 3.57 10.21 -1.38
N ASP A 16 4.80 10.08 -1.84
CA ASP A 16 5.45 8.77 -1.92
C ASP A 16 5.94 8.30 -0.54
N THR A 17 5.65 7.05 -0.20
CA THR A 17 6.12 6.40 1.03
C THR A 17 6.74 5.05 0.67
N TYR A 18 8.03 4.90 1.00
CA TYR A 18 8.81 3.70 0.77
C TYR A 18 8.99 2.95 2.08
N LEU A 19 8.70 1.65 2.11
CA LEU A 19 8.93 0.82 3.29
C LEU A 19 9.15 -0.65 2.95
N THR A 20 9.90 -1.32 3.82
CA THR A 20 9.99 -2.78 3.85
C THR A 20 9.01 -3.32 4.91
N ALA A 21 8.10 -4.20 4.52
CA ALA A 21 7.03 -4.68 5.40
C ALA A 21 6.51 -6.05 5.00
N VAL A 22 5.90 -6.76 5.95
CA VAL A 22 5.00 -7.87 5.64
C VAL A 22 3.61 -7.29 5.35
N LEU A 23 3.05 -7.61 4.19
CA LEU A 23 1.70 -7.20 3.79
C LEU A 23 0.68 -8.29 4.13
N SER A 24 -0.41 -7.92 4.80
CA SER A 24 -1.55 -8.82 4.94
C SER A 24 -2.28 -8.96 3.60
N LEU A 25 -2.41 -10.20 3.14
CA LEU A 25 -3.02 -10.52 1.85
C LEU A 25 -4.46 -11.04 2.01
N PRO A 26 -5.31 -10.86 0.99
CA PRO A 26 -5.03 -10.19 -0.28
C PRO A 26 -5.13 -8.66 -0.19
N LEU A 27 -4.33 -7.95 -0.98
CA LEU A 27 -4.50 -6.51 -1.20
C LEU A 27 -5.68 -6.29 -2.16
N ARG A 28 -6.69 -5.51 -1.74
CA ARG A 28 -7.87 -5.23 -2.57
C ARG A 28 -8.13 -3.73 -2.68
N VAL A 29 -8.60 -3.32 -3.85
CA VAL A 29 -9.10 -1.95 -4.07
C VAL A 29 -10.37 -1.74 -3.25
N HIS A 30 -10.52 -0.57 -2.66
CA HIS A 30 -11.58 -0.17 -1.72
C HIS A 30 -11.51 -0.81 -0.33
N GLU A 31 -10.45 -1.56 -0.02
CA GLU A 31 -10.16 -2.04 1.34
C GLU A 31 -8.93 -1.29 1.92
N ARG A 32 -8.72 -1.40 3.23
CA ARG A 32 -7.50 -0.89 3.87
C ARG A 32 -6.40 -1.94 3.79
N ALA A 33 -5.20 -1.53 3.44
CA ALA A 33 -4.03 -2.40 3.53
C ALA A 33 -3.49 -2.41 4.96
N TRP A 34 -3.07 -3.58 5.43
CA TRP A 34 -2.40 -3.77 6.71
C TRP A 34 -0.95 -4.17 6.48
N LEU A 35 -0.03 -3.38 7.00
CA LEU A 35 1.41 -3.54 6.83
C LEU A 35 2.05 -3.72 8.20
N PHE A 36 2.91 -4.72 8.33
CA PHE A 36 3.72 -4.94 9.54
C PHE A 36 5.18 -4.63 9.26
N THR A 37 5.72 -3.63 9.96
CA THR A 37 7.09 -3.12 9.75
C THR A 37 7.70 -2.68 11.08
N CYS A 38 8.99 -2.95 11.29
CA CYS A 38 9.73 -2.58 12.51
C CYS A 38 8.98 -2.87 13.83
N GLY A 39 8.32 -4.04 13.93
CA GLY A 39 7.55 -4.45 15.11
C GLY A 39 6.24 -3.69 15.33
N ARG A 40 5.78 -2.91 14.35
CA ARG A 40 4.53 -2.13 14.41
C ARG A 40 3.58 -2.54 13.29
N SER A 41 2.29 -2.53 13.60
CA SER A 41 1.22 -2.66 12.62
C SER A 41 0.73 -1.28 12.21
N ILE A 42 0.66 -1.02 10.90
CA ILE A 42 0.08 0.19 10.32
C ILE A 42 -1.08 -0.20 9.40
N SER A 43 -2.13 0.62 9.39
CA SER A 43 -3.21 0.52 8.41
C SER A 43 -3.22 1.75 7.52
N THR A 44 -3.54 1.56 6.25
CA THR A 44 -3.68 2.66 5.29
C THR A 44 -5.12 3.20 5.28
N SER A 45 -5.35 4.31 4.57
CA SER A 45 -6.68 4.62 4.04
C SER A 45 -7.06 3.64 2.92
N LEU A 46 -8.26 3.79 2.34
CA LEU A 46 -8.75 2.89 1.29
C LEU A 46 -7.80 2.90 0.10
N VAL A 47 -7.41 1.71 -0.35
CA VAL A 47 -6.66 1.50 -1.58
C VAL A 47 -7.52 1.96 -2.74
N LYS A 48 -7.01 2.89 -3.54
CA LYS A 48 -7.69 3.41 -4.74
C LYS A 48 -7.28 2.65 -5.99
N GLN A 49 -6.02 2.24 -6.05
CA GLN A 49 -5.47 1.54 -7.20
C GLN A 49 -4.25 0.73 -6.79
N ILE A 50 -4.08 -0.45 -7.39
CA ILE A 50 -2.84 -1.21 -7.34
C ILE A 50 -2.12 -0.92 -8.66
N LEU A 51 -0.90 -0.39 -8.58
CA LEU A 51 -0.13 0.07 -9.73
C LEU A 51 0.80 -1.02 -10.25
N GLU A 52 1.48 -1.72 -9.35
CA GLU A 52 2.46 -2.75 -9.68
C GLU A 52 2.38 -3.86 -8.64
N VAL A 53 2.50 -5.10 -9.11
CA VAL A 53 2.67 -6.28 -8.27
C VAL A 53 3.84 -7.07 -8.82
N SER A 54 4.80 -7.40 -7.96
CA SER A 54 5.95 -8.23 -8.30
C SER A 54 6.20 -9.26 -7.20
N GLN A 55 7.20 -10.12 -7.41
CA GLN A 55 7.63 -11.08 -6.40
C GLN A 55 8.28 -10.38 -5.19
N ASP A 56 8.91 -9.22 -5.41
CA ASP A 56 9.68 -8.51 -4.41
C ASP A 56 8.85 -7.46 -3.66
N GLY A 57 7.67 -7.11 -4.15
CA GLY A 57 6.84 -6.09 -3.54
C GLY A 57 5.59 -5.70 -4.32
N VAL A 58 4.99 -4.59 -3.87
CA VAL A 58 3.78 -4.02 -4.47
C VAL A 58 3.82 -2.49 -4.39
N VAL A 59 3.30 -1.85 -5.43
CA VAL A 59 3.06 -0.41 -5.43
C VAL A 59 1.55 -0.18 -5.52
N PHE A 60 1.00 0.59 -4.58
CA PHE A 60 -0.42 0.91 -4.58
C PHE A 60 -0.69 2.32 -4.08
N GLU A 61 -1.77 2.90 -4.57
CA GLU A 61 -2.20 4.24 -4.19
C GLU A 61 -3.37 4.18 -3.20
N THR A 62 -3.35 5.12 -2.26
CA THR A 62 -4.53 5.51 -1.49
C THR A 62 -4.96 6.92 -1.89
N GLU A 63 -5.77 7.56 -1.05
CA GLU A 63 -6.28 8.92 -1.27
C GLU A 63 -5.13 9.92 -1.47
N ASN A 64 -4.16 9.94 -0.55
CA ASN A 64 -3.11 10.98 -0.51
C ASN A 64 -1.68 10.40 -0.60
N THR A 65 -1.52 9.09 -0.69
CA THR A 65 -0.21 8.43 -0.58
C THR A 65 -0.05 7.35 -1.66
N VAL A 66 1.12 7.30 -2.28
CA VAL A 66 1.59 6.15 -3.06
C VAL A 66 2.53 5.35 -2.17
N TYR A 67 2.17 4.11 -1.89
CA TYR A 67 2.98 3.20 -1.09
C TYR A 67 3.81 2.32 -2.02
N HIS A 68 5.13 2.37 -1.82
CA HIS A 68 6.11 1.48 -2.42
C HIS A 68 6.54 0.49 -1.34
N VAL A 69 5.97 -0.71 -1.37
CA VAL A 69 6.18 -1.73 -0.35
C VAL A 69 7.09 -2.82 -0.91
N THR A 70 8.30 -2.93 -0.36
CA THR A 70 9.14 -4.10 -0.54
C THR A 70 8.76 -5.15 0.50
N TYR A 71 8.55 -6.40 0.10
CA TYR A 71 8.24 -7.44 1.05
C TYR A 71 9.43 -7.72 1.96
N ALA A 72 9.20 -7.62 3.27
CA ALA A 72 10.17 -8.12 4.23
C ALA A 72 10.26 -9.64 4.02
N HIS A 73 11.43 -10.14 3.64
CA HIS A 73 11.70 -11.56 3.72
C HIS A 73 11.47 -11.99 5.16
N ARG A 74 10.62 -13.00 5.38
CA ARG A 74 10.66 -13.70 6.66
C ARG A 74 12.11 -14.19 6.82
N PRO A 75 12.77 -13.94 7.97
CA PRO A 75 13.91 -14.78 8.32
C PRO A 75 13.43 -16.22 8.16
N ALA A 76 14.20 -17.04 7.45
CA ALA A 76 13.91 -18.46 7.29
C ALA A 76 13.49 -19.01 8.66
N GLU A 77 12.28 -19.55 8.68
CA GLU A 77 11.61 -20.26 9.76
C GLU A 77 12.44 -20.35 11.05
N ILE A 78 12.16 -19.46 12.02
CA ILE A 78 12.29 -19.90 13.41
C ILE A 78 11.13 -20.86 13.59
N GLU A 79 11.34 -22.12 13.22
CA GLU A 79 10.53 -23.24 13.65
C GLU A 79 10.48 -23.18 15.18
N VAL A 80 9.42 -22.60 15.73
CA VAL A 80 9.11 -22.79 17.14
C VAL A 80 8.50 -24.18 17.24
N ILE A 81 9.37 -25.18 17.37
CA ILE A 81 8.97 -26.50 17.85
C ILE A 81 8.68 -26.31 19.34
N CYS A 82 7.41 -26.16 19.70
CA CYS A 82 7.02 -26.30 21.10
C CYS A 82 7.16 -27.77 21.48
N ALA A 83 8.02 -28.05 22.45
CA ALA A 83 8.17 -29.36 23.09
C ALA A 83 7.02 -29.65 24.06
#